data_AF-A0A9P2R7F9-F1
#
_entry.id   AF-A0A9P2R7F9-F1
#
_cell.length_a   1.000
_cell.length_b   1.000
_cell.length_c   1.000
_cell.angle_alpha   90.00
_cell.angle_beta   90.00
_cell.angle_gamma   90.00
#
_symmetry.space_group_name_H-M   'P 1'
#
loop_
_entity.id
_entity.type
_entity.pdbx_description
1 polymer ?
#
loop_
_entity_poly.entity_id
_entity_poly.type
_entity_poly.pdbx_seq_one_letter_code
_entity_poly.pdbx_strand_id
1 'polypeptide(L)'
;ADDGSERLVSTARTTETTYRFTQLAPGNYRLTVRAVNAWGQQGDPASVSFRIAAPAAPSQIELTPGYFQITAVPRLAVYDPTVQFEFWFSETRITDIRQVETTARYLGTGLYWIAASINIKPGHDYYFYIRSVNTVGKSAFVEAVGQPSDDASGYLDFFKGEIGKTHLAQELWTQIDNGQLAPDLAEIRTSITDVSNEITQTVNKKLEDQSAAIQQIQKVQVDTNNNLNSMWAVKLQQMQDGRLYIAGIGAGIENTSDGMQSQVLLAADRIAMINPANGNTKPMFVGQGDQIFMNEVFLKYLTAPTITSGGNPPAFSLTSDGKLTAKNADISG
;
A
#
# COMPACT_ATOMS: atom_id res chain seq x y z
N ALA A 1 -10.90 88.67 3.91
CA ALA A 1 -10.86 88.98 5.35
C ALA A 1 -12.20 88.53 5.92
N ASP A 2 -12.13 87.65 6.91
CA ASP A 2 -13.23 86.97 7.56
C ASP A 2 -13.83 87.96 8.58
N ASP A 3 -14.98 88.58 8.28
CA ASP A 3 -15.62 89.55 9.17
C ASP A 3 -16.54 88.89 10.22
N GLY A 4 -16.59 87.55 10.25
CA GLY A 4 -17.40 86.79 11.19
C GLY A 4 -18.91 87.03 11.06
N SER A 5 -19.37 87.72 10.02
CA SER A 5 -20.78 87.98 9.80
C SER A 5 -21.45 86.79 9.10
N GLU A 6 -22.43 86.16 9.76
CA GLU A 6 -23.27 85.13 9.13
C GLU A 6 -24.10 85.79 8.01
N ARG A 7 -23.69 85.60 6.75
CA ARG A 7 -24.41 86.11 5.58
C ARG A 7 -25.45 85.09 5.09
N LEU A 8 -26.70 85.52 4.96
CA LEU A 8 -27.73 84.70 4.31
C LEU A 8 -27.38 84.53 2.82
N VAL A 9 -27.11 83.29 2.42
CA VAL A 9 -26.72 82.94 1.04
C VAL A 9 -27.86 82.36 0.20
N SER A 10 -28.87 81.76 0.84
CA SER A 10 -30.04 81.18 0.16
C SER A 10 -31.18 80.99 1.16
N THR A 11 -32.42 81.07 0.68
CA THR A 11 -33.63 80.82 1.48
C THR A 11 -34.70 80.18 0.61
N ALA A 12 -35.51 79.31 1.19
CA ALA A 12 -36.60 78.63 0.51
C ALA A 12 -37.77 78.38 1.47
N ARG A 13 -38.98 78.33 0.91
CA ARG A 13 -40.18 77.84 1.60
C ARG A 13 -40.69 76.62 0.85
N THR A 14 -41.00 75.55 1.58
CA THR A 14 -41.53 74.31 1.02
C THR A 14 -42.62 73.75 1.94
N THR A 15 -43.58 73.02 1.36
CA THR A 15 -44.56 72.22 2.09
C THR A 15 -44.07 70.79 2.35
N GLU A 16 -42.94 70.40 1.74
CA GLU A 16 -42.31 69.10 1.94
C GLU A 16 -41.36 69.12 3.14
N THR A 17 -41.03 67.93 3.66
CA THR A 17 -40.05 67.77 4.74
C THR A 17 -38.60 67.73 4.24
N THR A 18 -38.38 67.80 2.92
CA THR A 18 -37.07 67.79 2.28
C THR A 18 -36.95 68.94 1.29
N TYR A 19 -35.76 69.52 1.17
CA TYR A 19 -35.45 70.53 0.17
C TYR A 19 -33.99 70.39 -0.30
N ARG A 20 -33.73 70.59 -1.59
CA ARG A 20 -32.39 70.52 -2.16
C ARG A 20 -31.92 71.91 -2.58
N PHE A 21 -30.95 72.44 -1.86
CA PHE A 21 -30.20 73.62 -2.29
C PHE A 21 -29.19 73.21 -3.37
N THR A 22 -29.09 74.03 -4.42
CA THR A 22 -28.11 73.86 -5.50
C THR A 22 -27.28 75.14 -5.64
N GLN A 23 -26.14 75.05 -6.34
CA GLN A 23 -25.27 76.21 -6.64
C GLN A 23 -24.71 76.95 -5.41
N LEU A 24 -24.60 76.27 -4.27
CA LEU A 24 -23.84 76.78 -3.13
C LEU A 24 -22.35 76.67 -3.43
N ALA A 25 -21.60 77.74 -3.16
CA ALA A 25 -20.15 77.72 -3.27
C ALA A 25 -19.51 76.76 -2.24
N PRO A 26 -18.25 76.36 -2.41
CA PRO A 26 -17.51 75.73 -1.31
C PRO A 26 -17.39 76.68 -0.11
N GLY A 27 -17.64 76.19 1.09
CA GLY A 27 -17.66 77.02 2.31
C GLY A 27 -18.23 76.31 3.52
N ASN A 28 -18.20 77.00 4.66
CA ASN A 28 -18.91 76.58 5.88
C ASN A 28 -20.31 77.20 5.87
N TYR A 29 -21.31 76.40 6.18
CA TYR A 29 -22.71 76.77 6.12
C TYR A 29 -23.41 76.41 7.41
N ARG A 30 -24.40 77.23 7.76
CA ARG A 30 -25.39 76.94 8.81
C ARG A 30 -26.76 76.88 8.16
N LEU A 31 -27.38 75.71 8.15
CA LEU A 31 -28.76 75.54 7.74
C LEU A 31 -29.65 75.78 8.95
N THR A 32 -30.59 76.71 8.83
CA THR A 32 -31.62 76.98 9.84
C THR A 32 -32.99 76.72 9.25
N VAL A 33 -33.78 75.87 9.91
CA VAL A 33 -35.15 75.50 9.49
C VAL A 33 -36.14 75.99 10.54
N ARG A 34 -37.26 76.56 10.09
CA ARG A 34 -38.38 77.01 10.95
C ARG A 34 -39.70 76.49 10.36
N ALA A 35 -40.55 75.92 11.22
CA ALA A 35 -41.92 75.61 10.83
C ALA A 35 -42.75 76.90 10.75
N VAL A 36 -43.65 77.00 9.78
CA VAL A 36 -44.53 78.16 9.60
C VAL A 36 -45.98 77.67 9.53
N ASN A 37 -46.86 78.22 10.36
CA ASN A 37 -48.28 77.87 10.33
C ASN A 37 -49.07 78.66 9.26
N ALA A 38 -50.36 78.36 9.11
CA ALA A 38 -51.23 79.00 8.11
C ALA A 38 -51.37 80.53 8.27
N TRP A 39 -51.08 81.06 9.46
CA TRP A 39 -51.10 82.50 9.75
C TRP A 39 -49.72 83.17 9.61
N GLY A 40 -48.71 82.45 9.10
CA GLY A 40 -47.36 82.98 8.90
C GLY A 40 -46.50 83.06 10.16
N GLN A 41 -46.97 82.54 11.30
CA GLN A 41 -46.19 82.51 12.54
C GLN A 41 -45.12 81.43 12.44
N GLN A 42 -43.90 81.79 12.85
CA GLN A 42 -42.74 80.89 12.81
C GLN A 42 -42.53 80.24 14.18
N GLY A 43 -42.29 78.93 14.18
CA GLY A 43 -41.83 78.20 15.36
C GLY A 43 -40.35 78.43 15.65
N ASP A 44 -39.86 77.74 16.69
CA ASP A 44 -38.46 77.76 17.09
C ASP A 44 -37.55 77.22 15.97
N PRO A 45 -36.35 77.80 15.79
CA PRO A 45 -35.41 77.36 14.77
C PRO A 45 -34.69 76.08 15.16
N ALA A 46 -34.57 75.15 14.21
CA ALA A 46 -33.60 74.05 14.26
C ALA A 46 -32.40 74.41 13.36
N SER A 47 -31.17 74.24 13.83
CA SER A 47 -29.97 74.59 13.07
C SER A 47 -28.93 73.48 13.03
N VAL A 48 -28.26 73.31 11.89
CA VAL A 48 -27.11 72.42 11.72
C VAL A 48 -26.01 73.13 10.94
N SER A 49 -24.76 72.92 11.32
CA SER A 49 -23.61 73.42 10.56
C SER A 49 -23.02 72.30 9.70
N PHE A 50 -22.65 72.62 8.46
CA PHE A 50 -22.03 71.68 7.53
C PHE A 50 -21.02 72.40 6.62
N ARG A 51 -20.19 71.65 5.92
CA ARG A 51 -19.16 72.18 5.03
C ARG A 51 -19.31 71.60 3.63
N ILE A 52 -19.19 72.45 2.62
CA ILE A 52 -19.06 72.05 1.22
C ILE A 52 -17.61 72.28 0.84
N ALA A 53 -16.84 71.22 0.63
CA ALA A 53 -15.44 71.30 0.24
C ALA A 53 -15.02 70.05 -0.55
N ALA A 54 -13.92 70.17 -1.29
CA ALA A 54 -13.19 69.00 -1.76
C ALA A 54 -12.79 68.14 -0.55
N PRO A 55 -12.73 66.81 -0.71
CA PRO A 55 -12.49 65.92 0.41
C PRO A 55 -11.05 66.02 0.90
N ALA A 56 -10.80 65.60 2.13
CA ALA A 56 -9.44 65.40 2.61
C ALA A 56 -8.77 64.24 1.86
N ALA A 57 -7.45 64.27 1.73
CA ALA A 57 -6.72 63.13 1.19
C ALA A 57 -6.85 61.92 2.15
N PRO A 58 -6.67 60.68 1.64
CA PRO A 58 -6.56 59.51 2.52
C PRO A 58 -5.52 59.75 3.62
N SER A 59 -5.86 59.46 4.87
CA SER A 59 -4.90 59.56 5.98
C SER A 59 -3.95 58.36 6.02
N GLN A 60 -4.40 57.22 5.49
CA GLN A 60 -3.65 55.98 5.44
C GLN A 60 -4.17 55.15 4.26
N ILE A 61 -3.29 54.33 3.70
CA ILE A 61 -3.65 53.28 2.75
C ILE A 61 -3.17 51.96 3.36
N GLU A 62 -4.12 51.07 3.67
CA GLU A 62 -3.82 49.72 4.11
C GLU A 62 -3.59 48.85 2.87
N LEU A 63 -2.45 48.15 2.83
CA LEU A 63 -2.14 47.20 1.76
C LEU A 63 -2.16 45.79 2.33
N THR A 64 -2.93 44.91 1.69
CA THR A 64 -3.00 43.48 2.03
C THR A 64 -2.35 42.68 0.89
N PRO A 65 -1.20 42.03 1.14
CA PRO A 65 -0.55 41.15 0.16
C PRO A 65 -1.37 39.91 -0.15
N GLY A 66 -1.37 39.47 -1.41
CA GLY A 66 -1.90 38.18 -1.85
C GLY A 66 -1.03 37.56 -2.94
N TYR A 67 -1.34 36.34 -3.38
CA TYR A 67 -0.62 35.69 -4.47
C TYR A 67 -0.89 36.40 -5.80
N PHE A 68 0.16 36.93 -6.43
CA PHE A 68 0.08 37.72 -7.67
C PHE A 68 -0.86 38.93 -7.60
N GLN A 69 -1.12 39.42 -6.38
CA GLN A 69 -2.04 40.54 -6.18
C GLN A 69 -1.74 41.35 -4.91
N ILE A 70 -2.20 42.59 -4.89
CA ILE A 70 -2.19 43.47 -3.71
C ILE A 70 -3.55 44.17 -3.63
N THR A 71 -4.16 44.14 -2.46
CA THR A 71 -5.40 44.88 -2.17
C THR A 71 -5.07 46.19 -1.47
N ALA A 72 -5.58 47.30 -1.97
CA ALA A 72 -5.42 48.62 -1.37
C ALA A 72 -6.75 49.14 -0.80
N VAL A 73 -6.74 49.51 0.48
CA VAL A 73 -7.91 50.03 1.21
C VAL A 73 -7.55 51.39 1.83
N PRO A 74 -8.02 52.50 1.27
CA PRO A 74 -7.79 53.83 1.83
C PRO A 74 -8.65 54.07 3.07
N ARG A 75 -8.11 54.87 4.01
CA ARG A 75 -8.80 55.33 5.21
C ARG A 75 -8.80 56.85 5.25
N LEU A 76 -9.88 57.42 5.77
CA LEU A 76 -9.96 58.85 6.11
C LEU A 76 -9.72 59.03 7.61
N ALA A 77 -9.10 60.16 7.99
CA ALA A 77 -8.95 60.53 9.40
C ALA A 77 -10.29 60.78 10.08
N VAL A 78 -11.27 61.30 9.32
CA VAL A 78 -12.65 61.51 9.74
C VAL A 78 -13.55 60.89 8.69
N TYR A 79 -14.48 60.04 9.11
CA TYR A 79 -15.42 59.41 8.20
C TYR A 79 -16.25 60.45 7.44
N ASP A 80 -16.26 60.35 6.11
CA ASP A 80 -17.11 61.13 5.23
C ASP A 80 -17.80 60.19 4.23
N PRO A 81 -19.14 60.00 4.33
CA PRO A 81 -19.87 59.07 3.48
C PRO A 81 -19.99 59.56 2.02
N THR A 82 -19.66 60.82 1.74
CA THR A 82 -19.72 61.40 0.38
C THR A 82 -18.46 61.12 -0.43
N VAL A 83 -17.44 60.54 0.21
CA VAL A 83 -16.13 60.31 -0.40
C VAL A 83 -16.06 58.94 -1.06
N GLN A 84 -15.55 58.93 -2.27
CA GLN A 84 -15.02 57.76 -2.96
C GLN A 84 -13.52 57.94 -3.19
N PHE A 85 -12.82 56.88 -3.60
CA PHE A 85 -11.40 56.95 -3.92
C PHE A 85 -11.16 56.59 -5.37
N GLU A 86 -10.29 57.35 -6.03
CA GLU A 86 -9.76 57.01 -7.34
C GLU A 86 -8.39 56.34 -7.16
N PHE A 87 -8.14 55.23 -7.87
CA PHE A 87 -6.97 54.37 -7.72
C PHE A 87 -6.09 54.36 -8.96
N TRP A 88 -4.78 54.52 -8.77
CA TRP A 88 -3.76 54.34 -9.79
C TRP A 88 -2.70 53.38 -9.33
N PHE A 89 -2.13 52.65 -10.28
CA PHE A 89 -1.13 51.62 -10.05
C PHE A 89 0.07 51.81 -10.96
N SER A 90 1.28 51.65 -10.41
CA SER A 90 2.52 51.68 -11.17
C SER A 90 3.48 50.60 -10.67
N GLU A 91 4.20 49.98 -11.60
CA GLU A 91 5.30 49.05 -11.29
C GLU A 91 6.59 49.79 -10.90
N THR A 92 6.69 51.08 -11.23
CA THR A 92 7.83 51.93 -10.88
C THR A 92 7.38 53.17 -10.13
N ARG A 93 8.23 53.63 -9.20
CA ARG A 93 7.92 54.81 -8.40
C ARG A 93 7.87 56.06 -9.28
N ILE A 94 6.82 56.86 -9.13
CA ILE A 94 6.65 58.16 -9.75
C ILE A 94 7.03 59.23 -8.73
N THR A 95 8.15 59.91 -8.96
CA THR A 95 8.68 60.92 -8.02
C THR A 95 7.94 62.26 -8.10
N ASP A 96 7.44 62.64 -9.27
CA ASP A 96 6.59 63.83 -9.43
C ASP A 96 5.12 63.42 -9.47
N ILE A 97 4.42 63.69 -8.37
CA ILE A 97 3.02 63.30 -8.18
C ILE A 97 2.06 63.86 -9.25
N ARG A 98 2.47 64.91 -9.97
CA ARG A 98 1.69 65.49 -11.07
C ARG A 98 1.65 64.58 -12.31
N GLN A 99 2.60 63.66 -12.42
CA GLN A 99 2.68 62.70 -13.53
C GLN A 99 1.84 61.45 -13.29
N VAL A 100 1.23 61.27 -12.11
CA VAL A 100 0.48 60.05 -11.78
C VAL A 100 -0.63 59.78 -12.80
N GLU A 101 -1.38 60.80 -13.19
CA GLU A 101 -2.50 60.62 -14.13
C GLU A 101 -2.06 60.25 -15.56
N THR A 102 -0.82 60.58 -15.94
CA THR A 102 -0.28 60.31 -17.29
C THR A 102 0.61 59.07 -17.35
N THR A 103 1.21 58.67 -16.24
CA THR A 103 2.21 57.58 -16.18
C THR A 103 1.71 56.33 -15.47
N ALA A 104 0.90 56.48 -14.42
CA ALA A 104 0.34 55.34 -13.71
C ALA A 104 -0.93 54.83 -14.41
N ARG A 105 -1.17 53.53 -14.31
CA ARG A 105 -2.39 52.91 -14.82
C ARG A 105 -3.56 53.25 -13.91
N TYR A 106 -4.57 53.93 -14.45
CA TYR A 106 -5.83 54.11 -13.75
C TYR A 106 -6.55 52.77 -13.58
N LEU A 107 -6.92 52.45 -12.35
CA LEU A 107 -7.60 51.22 -11.99
C LEU A 107 -9.12 51.42 -11.97
N GLY A 108 -9.58 52.50 -11.33
CA GLY A 108 -11.00 52.81 -11.21
C GLY A 108 -11.32 53.65 -9.97
N THR A 109 -12.61 53.76 -9.66
CA THR A 109 -13.14 54.45 -8.48
C THR A 109 -13.85 53.45 -7.57
N GLY A 110 -13.63 53.52 -6.26
CA GLY A 110 -14.31 52.67 -5.28
C GLY A 110 -13.85 52.90 -3.85
N LEU A 111 -14.17 51.96 -2.97
CA LEU A 111 -13.73 51.96 -1.55
C LEU A 111 -12.44 51.15 -1.33
N TYR A 112 -12.13 50.24 -2.25
CA TYR A 112 -10.89 49.46 -2.28
C TYR A 112 -10.61 49.07 -3.73
N TRP A 113 -9.39 48.61 -3.99
CA TRP A 113 -9.04 48.02 -5.28
C TRP A 113 -8.10 46.83 -5.10
N ILE A 114 -8.21 45.84 -5.99
CA ILE A 114 -7.29 44.70 -6.07
C ILE A 114 -6.49 44.83 -7.36
N ALA A 115 -5.19 45.09 -7.26
CA ALA A 115 -4.28 44.97 -8.39
C ALA A 115 -3.84 43.51 -8.46
N ALA A 116 -4.33 42.75 -9.45
CA ALA A 116 -3.98 41.36 -9.67
C ALA A 116 -3.47 41.15 -11.09
N SER A 117 -2.34 40.47 -11.24
CA SER A 117 -1.76 40.10 -12.54
C SER A 117 -0.62 39.10 -12.36
N ILE A 118 -0.42 38.23 -13.35
CA ILE A 118 0.78 37.37 -13.45
C ILE A 118 2.10 38.16 -13.47
N ASN A 119 2.04 39.45 -13.79
CA ASN A 119 3.21 40.34 -13.79
C ASN A 119 3.53 40.91 -12.40
N ILE A 120 2.62 40.73 -11.42
CA ILE A 120 2.88 41.09 -10.01
C ILE A 120 3.68 39.96 -9.36
N LYS A 121 4.95 40.23 -9.06
CA LYS A 121 5.92 39.21 -8.63
C LYS A 121 6.34 39.38 -7.18
N PRO A 122 6.58 38.28 -6.44
CA PRO A 122 7.21 38.32 -5.12
C PRO A 122 8.51 39.10 -5.13
N GLY A 123 8.76 39.86 -4.06
CA GLY A 123 9.99 40.65 -3.89
C GLY A 123 10.09 41.90 -4.77
N HIS A 124 9.02 42.29 -5.47
CA HIS A 124 8.96 43.52 -6.25
C HIS A 124 8.03 44.53 -5.60
N ASP A 125 8.50 45.78 -5.45
CA ASP A 125 7.70 46.90 -4.96
C ASP A 125 6.73 47.39 -6.02
N TYR A 126 5.46 47.56 -5.65
CA TYR A 126 4.43 48.17 -6.48
C TYR A 126 3.85 49.39 -5.78
N TYR A 127 3.50 50.39 -6.57
CA TYR A 127 3.13 51.71 -6.09
C TYR A 127 1.67 52.00 -6.40
N PHE A 128 0.92 52.33 -5.36
CA PHE A 128 -0.44 52.83 -5.44
C PHE A 128 -0.45 54.33 -5.20
N TYR A 129 -1.15 55.05 -6.08
CA TYR A 129 -1.43 56.46 -5.91
C TYR A 129 -2.93 56.62 -5.80
N ILE A 130 -3.39 57.10 -4.65
CA ILE A 130 -4.82 57.13 -4.34
C ILE A 130 -5.19 58.53 -3.86
N ARG A 131 -6.34 59.03 -4.32
CA ARG A 131 -6.92 60.27 -3.81
C ARG A 131 -8.40 60.11 -3.56
N SER A 132 -8.90 60.85 -2.59
CA SER A 132 -10.32 61.01 -2.32
C SER A 132 -10.97 61.95 -3.34
N VAL A 133 -12.20 61.63 -3.71
CA VAL A 133 -13.06 62.41 -4.60
C VAL A 133 -14.48 62.48 -4.06
N ASN A 134 -15.14 63.63 -4.27
CA ASN A 134 -16.58 63.80 -4.07
C ASN A 134 -17.12 64.69 -5.20
N THR A 135 -18.39 65.09 -5.12
CA THR A 135 -19.02 65.96 -6.13
C THR A 135 -18.45 67.37 -6.20
N VAL A 136 -17.73 67.82 -5.16
CA VAL A 136 -17.12 69.16 -5.08
C VAL A 136 -15.73 69.17 -5.71
N GLY A 137 -14.96 68.09 -5.55
CA GLY A 137 -13.62 68.02 -6.13
C GLY A 137 -12.80 66.82 -5.68
N LYS A 138 -11.49 66.96 -5.84
CA LYS A 138 -10.50 65.91 -5.59
C LYS A 138 -9.46 66.40 -4.59
N SER A 139 -8.99 65.49 -3.74
CA SER A 139 -7.87 65.71 -2.83
C SER A 139 -6.52 65.54 -3.55
N ALA A 140 -5.43 65.83 -2.85
CA ALA A 140 -4.09 65.45 -3.29
C ALA A 140 -3.92 63.91 -3.29
N PHE A 141 -2.99 63.43 -4.10
CA PHE A 141 -2.60 62.01 -4.09
C PHE A 141 -1.81 61.64 -2.85
N VAL A 142 -2.00 60.40 -2.42
CA VAL A 142 -1.21 59.72 -1.40
C VAL A 142 -0.59 58.49 -2.02
N GLU A 143 0.72 58.33 -1.82
CA GLU A 143 1.49 57.17 -2.27
C GLU A 143 1.45 56.08 -1.20
N ALA A 144 1.29 54.83 -1.64
CA ALA A 144 1.57 53.65 -0.83
C ALA A 144 2.38 52.66 -1.64
N VAL A 145 3.38 52.05 -1.01
CA VAL A 145 4.22 51.01 -1.60
C VAL A 145 3.95 49.69 -0.90
N GLY A 146 3.81 48.63 -1.67
CA GLY A 146 3.63 47.29 -1.12
C GLY A 146 4.10 46.22 -2.09
N GLN A 147 4.32 45.03 -1.54
CA GLN A 147 4.68 43.84 -2.28
C GLN A 147 3.53 42.83 -2.22
N PRO A 148 3.39 41.94 -3.21
CA PRO A 148 2.52 40.77 -3.07
C PRO A 148 3.08 39.82 -2.00
N SER A 149 2.37 38.72 -1.75
CA SER A 149 2.86 37.68 -0.83
C SER A 149 4.29 37.24 -1.20
N ASP A 150 5.09 36.92 -0.19
CA ASP A 150 6.42 36.32 -0.31
C ASP A 150 6.42 34.84 0.13
N ASP A 151 5.25 34.26 0.40
CA ASP A 151 5.11 32.85 0.77
C ASP A 151 5.47 31.92 -0.39
N ALA A 152 6.74 31.53 -0.44
CA ALA A 152 7.29 30.62 -1.42
C ALA A 152 6.56 29.26 -1.48
N SER A 153 6.03 28.77 -0.36
CA SER A 153 5.33 27.48 -0.31
C SER A 153 3.99 27.59 -1.03
N GLY A 154 3.23 28.65 -0.75
CA GLY A 154 1.98 28.94 -1.44
C GLY A 154 2.15 29.13 -2.95
N TYR A 155 3.22 29.82 -3.39
CA TYR A 155 3.54 29.92 -4.82
C TYR A 155 3.90 28.56 -5.44
N LEU A 156 4.70 27.75 -4.76
CA LEU A 156 5.06 26.42 -5.25
C LEU A 156 3.83 25.53 -5.41
N ASP A 157 2.89 25.56 -4.46
CA ASP A 157 1.67 24.77 -4.53
C ASP A 157 0.72 25.26 -5.63
N PHE A 158 0.63 26.57 -5.86
CA PHE A 158 -0.03 27.12 -7.04
C PHE A 158 0.56 26.56 -8.34
N PHE A 159 1.89 26.62 -8.50
CA PHE A 159 2.55 26.12 -9.71
C PHE A 159 2.42 24.61 -9.88
N LYS A 160 2.50 23.82 -8.80
CA LYS A 160 2.22 22.37 -8.86
C LYS A 160 0.81 22.10 -9.38
N GLY A 161 -0.17 22.87 -8.92
CA GLY A 161 -1.56 22.78 -9.40
C GLY A 161 -1.67 23.08 -10.90
N GLU A 162 -1.06 24.17 -11.38
CA GLU A 162 -1.07 24.53 -12.80
C GLU A 162 -0.31 23.51 -13.67
N ILE A 163 0.86 23.05 -13.23
CA ILE A 163 1.62 22.00 -13.91
C ILE A 163 0.80 20.71 -13.97
N GLY A 164 0.17 20.31 -12.87
CA GLY A 164 -0.66 19.11 -12.81
C GLY A 164 -1.88 19.11 -13.74
N LYS A 165 -2.37 20.29 -14.16
CA LYS A 165 -3.44 20.42 -15.15
C LYS A 165 -2.97 20.21 -16.59
N THR A 166 -1.67 20.24 -16.85
CA THR A 166 -1.15 20.08 -18.21
C THR A 166 -1.29 18.63 -18.69
N HIS A 167 -1.56 18.44 -19.99
CA HIS A 167 -1.54 17.10 -20.59
C HIS A 167 -0.19 16.42 -20.44
N LEU A 168 0.91 17.17 -20.50
CA LEU A 168 2.25 16.63 -20.26
C LEU A 168 2.39 16.04 -18.86
N ALA A 169 1.90 16.73 -17.82
CA ALA A 169 1.93 16.18 -16.46
C ALA A 169 1.03 14.94 -16.34
N GLN A 170 -0.15 14.94 -16.96
CA GLN A 170 -1.06 13.78 -16.97
C GLN A 170 -0.45 12.57 -17.70
N GLU A 171 0.16 12.78 -18.86
CA GLU A 171 0.88 11.76 -19.62
C GLU A 171 2.08 11.23 -18.82
N LEU A 172 2.85 12.11 -18.19
CA LEU A 172 3.96 11.73 -17.32
C LEU A 172 3.47 10.91 -16.11
N TRP A 173 2.38 11.33 -15.46
CA TRP A 173 1.76 10.55 -14.39
C TRP A 173 1.29 9.19 -14.89
N THR A 174 0.72 9.10 -16.09
CA THR A 174 0.27 7.85 -16.71
C THR A 174 1.45 6.91 -17.03
N GLN A 175 2.59 7.47 -17.47
CA GLN A 175 3.81 6.70 -17.72
C GLN A 175 4.50 6.24 -16.43
N ILE A 176 4.41 7.03 -15.36
CA ILE A 176 4.91 6.69 -14.02
C ILE A 176 3.95 5.72 -13.31
N ASP A 177 2.67 5.75 -13.64
CA ASP A 177 1.65 4.87 -13.08
C ASP A 177 1.93 3.44 -13.54
N ASN A 178 2.48 2.66 -12.60
CA ASN A 178 2.83 1.25 -12.75
C ASN A 178 1.62 0.34 -13.04
N GLY A 179 0.42 0.89 -13.25
CA GLY A 179 -0.76 0.15 -13.70
C GLY A 179 -0.53 -0.68 -14.97
N GLN A 180 0.43 -0.27 -15.84
CA GLN A 180 0.84 -1.07 -17.00
C GLN A 180 1.65 -2.33 -16.65
N LEU A 181 2.25 -2.42 -15.47
CA LEU A 181 3.00 -3.61 -15.00
C LEU A 181 2.09 -4.66 -14.34
N ALA A 182 0.82 -4.33 -14.06
CA ALA A 182 -0.15 -5.25 -13.50
C ALA A 182 -0.39 -6.51 -14.37
N PRO A 183 -0.57 -6.43 -15.71
CA PRO A 183 -0.70 -7.61 -16.57
C PRO A 183 0.57 -8.47 -16.55
N ASP A 184 1.75 -7.88 -16.68
CA ASP A 184 3.03 -8.61 -16.65
C ASP A 184 3.23 -9.36 -15.32
N LEU A 185 2.85 -8.74 -14.19
CA LEU A 185 2.93 -9.37 -12.88
C LEU A 185 1.91 -10.49 -12.71
N ALA A 186 0.74 -10.38 -13.32
CA ALA A 186 -0.27 -11.45 -13.34
C ALA A 186 0.18 -12.64 -14.19
N GLU A 187 0.83 -12.38 -15.33
CA GLU A 187 1.42 -13.41 -16.19
C GLU A 187 2.53 -14.16 -15.45
N ILE A 188 3.47 -13.44 -14.81
CA ILE A 188 4.54 -14.05 -13.99
C ILE A 188 3.96 -14.92 -12.87
N ARG A 189 2.92 -14.47 -12.16
CA ARG A 189 2.26 -15.27 -11.11
C ARG A 189 1.65 -16.56 -11.65
N THR A 190 1.08 -16.50 -12.85
CA THR A 190 0.51 -17.68 -13.52
C THR A 190 1.61 -18.67 -13.87
N SER A 191 2.69 -18.20 -14.51
CA SER A 191 3.84 -19.06 -14.83
C SER A 191 4.49 -19.69 -13.61
N ILE A 192 4.62 -18.96 -12.49
CA ILE A 192 5.14 -19.51 -11.22
C ILE A 192 4.22 -20.63 -10.71
N THR A 193 2.90 -20.46 -10.81
CA THR A 193 1.92 -21.46 -10.37
C THR A 193 2.02 -22.71 -11.23
N ASP A 194 2.12 -22.56 -12.55
CA ASP A 194 2.25 -23.68 -13.49
C ASP A 194 3.54 -24.47 -13.25
N VAL A 195 4.67 -23.78 -13.09
CA VAL A 195 5.96 -24.41 -12.74
C VAL A 195 5.87 -25.12 -11.40
N SER A 196 5.22 -24.53 -10.39
CA SER A 196 5.02 -25.17 -9.08
C SER A 196 4.19 -26.45 -9.19
N ASN A 197 3.15 -26.44 -10.02
CA ASN A 197 2.32 -27.61 -10.28
C ASN A 197 3.11 -28.70 -11.03
N GLU A 198 3.91 -28.33 -12.03
CA GLU A 198 4.78 -29.26 -12.77
C GLU A 198 5.84 -29.90 -11.86
N ILE A 199 6.48 -29.11 -10.98
CA ILE A 199 7.43 -29.60 -9.99
C ILE A 199 6.74 -30.61 -9.05
N THR A 200 5.56 -30.27 -8.53
CA THR A 200 4.81 -31.14 -7.62
C THR A 200 4.46 -32.47 -8.28
N GLN A 201 3.97 -32.44 -9.53
CA GLN A 201 3.66 -33.65 -10.29
C GLN A 201 4.91 -34.49 -10.58
N THR A 202 6.02 -33.85 -10.97
CA THR A 202 7.28 -34.56 -11.27
C THR A 202 7.88 -35.20 -10.02
N VAL A 203 7.85 -34.49 -8.89
CA VAL A 203 8.32 -35.01 -7.60
C VAL A 203 7.44 -36.17 -7.13
N ASN A 204 6.11 -36.04 -7.21
CA ASN A 204 5.18 -37.11 -6.82
C ASN A 204 5.37 -38.35 -7.69
N LYS A 205 5.46 -38.20 -9.01
CA LYS A 205 5.69 -39.31 -9.94
C LYS A 205 7.01 -40.03 -9.67
N LYS A 206 8.09 -39.28 -9.41
CA LYS A 206 9.40 -39.87 -9.10
C LYS A 206 9.42 -40.59 -7.75
N LEU A 207 8.67 -40.11 -6.76
CA LEU A 207 8.49 -40.79 -5.48
C LEU A 207 7.69 -42.08 -5.63
N GLU A 208 6.62 -42.09 -6.44
CA GLU A 208 5.85 -43.29 -6.75
C GLU A 208 6.73 -44.34 -7.45
N ASP A 209 7.47 -43.96 -8.49
CA ASP A 209 8.36 -44.85 -9.24
C ASP A 209 9.54 -45.40 -8.40
N GLN A 210 9.93 -44.72 -7.31
CA GLN A 210 11.08 -45.09 -6.47
C GLN A 210 10.71 -45.68 -5.09
N SER A 211 9.43 -45.74 -4.72
CA SER A 211 9.03 -46.22 -3.40
C SER A 211 8.96 -47.76 -3.32
N ALA A 212 10.06 -48.40 -2.92
CA ALA A 212 9.98 -49.69 -2.26
C ALA A 212 9.40 -49.45 -0.85
N ALA A 213 8.19 -49.96 -0.58
CA ALA A 213 7.52 -49.73 0.70
C ALA A 213 8.12 -50.65 1.78
N ILE A 214 8.61 -50.05 2.87
CA ILE A 214 9.06 -50.76 4.07
C ILE A 214 7.96 -50.65 5.12
N GLN A 215 7.41 -51.79 5.56
CA GLN A 215 6.42 -51.87 6.63
C GLN A 215 7.01 -52.64 7.81
N GLN A 216 7.02 -52.01 8.99
CA GLN A 216 7.39 -52.66 10.25
C GLN A 216 6.15 -52.87 11.10
N ILE A 217 5.96 -54.09 11.60
CA ILE A 217 4.85 -54.48 12.46
C ILE A 217 5.43 -54.92 13.81
N GLN A 218 4.96 -54.28 14.88
CA GLN A 218 5.23 -54.68 16.26
C GLN A 218 3.90 -54.91 16.95
N LYS A 219 3.65 -56.13 17.40
CA LYS A 219 2.38 -56.50 18.04
C LYS A 219 2.63 -57.37 19.26
N VAL A 220 2.12 -56.92 20.40
CA VAL A 220 2.04 -57.73 21.63
C VAL A 220 0.56 -57.82 21.97
N GLN A 221 0.00 -59.02 21.91
CA GLN A 221 -1.42 -59.25 22.14
C GLN A 221 -1.60 -60.41 23.11
N VAL A 222 -2.46 -60.22 24.11
CA VAL A 222 -2.99 -61.30 24.95
C VAL A 222 -4.31 -61.74 24.32
N ASP A 223 -4.44 -63.02 23.98
CA ASP A 223 -5.70 -63.55 23.43
C ASP A 223 -6.73 -63.83 24.54
N THR A 224 -7.95 -64.23 24.14
CA THR A 224 -9.06 -64.53 25.06
C THR A 224 -8.84 -65.75 25.96
N ASN A 225 -7.78 -66.54 25.71
CA ASN A 225 -7.35 -67.67 26.55
C ASN A 225 -6.18 -67.29 27.48
N ASN A 226 -5.86 -65.99 27.59
CA ASN A 226 -4.79 -65.43 28.42
C ASN A 226 -3.37 -65.77 27.94
N ASN A 227 -3.23 -66.08 26.65
CA ASN A 227 -1.97 -66.42 26.01
C ASN A 227 -1.29 -65.16 25.45
N LEU A 228 -0.04 -64.89 25.88
CA LEU A 228 0.74 -63.75 25.41
C LEU A 228 1.44 -64.10 24.09
N ASN A 229 1.00 -63.48 23.00
CA ASN A 229 1.63 -63.61 21.69
C ASN A 229 2.39 -62.32 21.38
N SER A 230 3.70 -62.43 21.17
CA SER A 230 4.57 -61.29 20.81
C SER A 230 5.14 -61.54 19.42
N MET A 231 5.01 -60.57 18.52
CA MET A 231 5.51 -60.66 17.15
C MET A 231 6.17 -59.34 16.71
N TRP A 232 7.36 -59.47 16.12
CA TRP A 232 8.05 -58.42 15.38
C TRP A 232 8.19 -58.89 13.93
N ALA A 233 7.82 -58.06 12.96
CA ALA A 233 8.02 -58.37 11.54
C ALA A 233 8.41 -57.13 10.74
N VAL A 234 9.29 -57.34 9.76
CA VAL A 234 9.64 -56.36 8.73
C VAL A 234 9.27 -56.95 7.38
N LYS A 235 8.58 -56.15 6.56
CA LYS A 235 8.16 -56.51 5.22
C LYS A 235 8.63 -55.43 4.24
N LEU A 236 9.31 -55.85 3.19
CA LEU A 236 9.73 -55.06 2.05
C LEU A 236 8.83 -55.44 0.88
N GLN A 237 8.27 -54.45 0.21
CA GLN A 237 7.45 -54.64 -0.99
C GLN A 237 7.95 -53.76 -2.11
N GLN A 238 8.13 -54.35 -3.28
CA GLN A 238 8.53 -53.64 -4.49
C GLN A 238 7.69 -54.13 -5.66
N MET A 239 7.07 -53.21 -6.39
CA MET A 239 6.43 -53.51 -7.67
C MET A 239 7.46 -53.31 -8.77
N GLN A 240 7.62 -54.31 -9.64
CA GLN A 240 8.43 -54.18 -10.85
C GLN A 240 7.72 -54.92 -11.98
N ASP A 241 7.52 -54.24 -13.12
CA ASP A 241 6.90 -54.79 -14.32
C ASP A 241 5.57 -55.53 -14.07
N GLY A 242 4.74 -54.98 -13.17
CA GLY A 242 3.44 -55.55 -12.80
C GLY A 242 3.50 -56.76 -11.87
N ARG A 243 4.70 -57.23 -11.48
CA ARG A 243 4.90 -58.29 -10.48
C ARG A 243 5.29 -57.69 -9.13
N LEU A 244 4.62 -58.15 -8.07
CA LEU A 244 4.92 -57.76 -6.71
C LEU A 244 5.97 -58.70 -6.11
N TYR A 245 7.11 -58.13 -5.73
CA TYR A 245 8.16 -58.82 -4.99
C TYR A 245 8.06 -58.47 -3.51
N ILE A 246 8.03 -59.50 -2.67
CA ILE A 246 7.92 -59.35 -1.21
C ILE A 246 9.08 -60.09 -0.56
N ALA A 247 9.78 -59.40 0.34
CA ALA A 247 10.75 -60.01 1.24
C ALA A 247 10.42 -59.62 2.68
N GLY A 248 10.33 -60.58 3.60
CA GLY A 248 10.03 -60.29 4.99
C GLY A 248 10.63 -61.28 5.96
N ILE A 249 10.91 -60.78 7.16
CA ILE A 249 11.32 -61.58 8.32
C ILE A 249 10.41 -61.23 9.49
N GLY A 250 9.92 -62.25 10.18
CA GLY A 250 9.16 -62.12 11.41
C GLY A 250 9.75 -63.03 12.49
N ALA A 251 9.76 -62.56 13.73
CA ALA A 251 10.09 -63.36 14.89
C ALA A 251 8.99 -63.19 15.93
N GLY A 252 8.61 -64.28 16.60
CA GLY A 252 7.59 -64.21 17.61
C GLY A 252 7.60 -65.37 18.59
N ILE A 253 6.85 -65.19 19.67
CA ILE A 253 6.58 -66.23 20.66
C ILE A 253 5.06 -66.37 20.71
N GLU A 254 4.59 -67.60 20.53
CA GLU A 254 3.19 -67.97 20.51
C GLU A 254 2.92 -69.00 21.60
N ASN A 255 1.86 -68.81 22.37
CA ASN A 255 1.44 -69.80 23.35
C ASN A 255 0.39 -70.73 22.72
N THR A 256 0.81 -71.95 22.37
CA THR A 256 -0.04 -72.97 21.75
C THR A 256 -0.61 -73.91 22.81
N SER A 257 -1.55 -74.77 22.46
CA SER A 257 -2.09 -75.80 23.36
C SER A 257 -1.02 -76.78 23.88
N ASP A 258 0.13 -76.86 23.20
CA ASP A 258 1.24 -77.74 23.53
C ASP A 258 2.37 -77.01 24.31
N GLY A 259 2.19 -75.71 24.59
CA GLY A 259 3.09 -74.86 25.36
C GLY A 259 3.61 -73.64 24.59
N MET A 260 4.57 -72.93 25.19
CA MET A 260 5.19 -71.75 24.59
C MET A 260 6.14 -72.13 23.45
N GLN A 261 5.92 -71.56 22.27
CA GLN A 261 6.72 -71.80 21.07
C GLN A 261 7.30 -70.48 20.53
N SER A 262 8.63 -70.37 20.51
CA SER A 262 9.32 -69.32 19.77
C SER A 262 9.51 -69.71 18.30
N GLN A 263 9.29 -68.77 17.38
CA GLN A 263 9.43 -69.00 15.94
C GLN A 263 10.05 -67.82 15.20
N VAL A 264 10.68 -68.12 14.07
CA VAL A 264 11.12 -67.15 13.06
C VAL A 264 10.49 -67.55 11.73
N LEU A 265 9.75 -66.63 11.11
CA LEU A 265 9.09 -66.79 9.83
C LEU A 265 9.82 -65.94 8.79
N LEU A 266 10.11 -66.53 7.63
CA LEU A 266 10.80 -65.88 6.53
C LEU A 266 9.94 -66.01 5.28
N ALA A 267 9.65 -64.90 4.62
CA ALA A 267 8.85 -64.87 3.39
C ALA A 267 9.69 -64.21 2.29
N ALA A 268 10.24 -65.02 1.38
CA ALA A 268 11.01 -64.57 0.24
C ALA A 268 11.09 -65.67 -0.83
N ASP A 269 11.27 -65.30 -2.09
CA ASP A 269 11.51 -66.25 -3.20
C ASP A 269 12.79 -67.09 -3.01
N ARG A 270 13.75 -66.59 -2.23
CA ARG A 270 15.01 -67.25 -1.91
C ARG A 270 15.52 -66.87 -0.53
N ILE A 271 15.78 -67.86 0.31
CA ILE A 271 16.42 -67.69 1.63
C ILE A 271 17.78 -68.37 1.59
N ALA A 272 18.85 -67.66 1.98
CA ALA A 272 20.21 -68.18 1.94
C ALA A 272 21.01 -67.78 3.19
N MET A 273 21.66 -68.76 3.84
CA MET A 273 22.63 -68.49 4.90
C MET A 273 24.03 -68.42 4.31
N ILE A 274 24.62 -67.23 4.34
CA ILE A 274 25.96 -66.95 3.80
C ILE A 274 26.81 -66.44 4.95
N ASN A 275 28.03 -66.96 5.08
CA ASN A 275 29.02 -66.40 5.99
C ASN A 275 29.96 -65.51 5.16
N PRO A 276 29.81 -64.17 5.16
CA PRO A 276 30.62 -63.30 4.32
C PRO A 276 32.11 -63.26 4.73
N ALA A 277 32.45 -63.65 5.96
CA ALA A 277 33.80 -63.55 6.49
C ALA A 277 34.78 -64.61 5.95
N ASN A 278 34.29 -65.69 5.35
CA ASN A 278 35.12 -66.79 4.83
C ASN A 278 35.33 -66.74 3.30
N GLY A 279 34.86 -65.69 2.62
CA GLY A 279 35.00 -65.52 1.16
C GLY A 279 34.23 -66.54 0.31
N ASN A 280 33.43 -67.41 0.93
CA ASN A 280 32.65 -68.43 0.23
C ASN A 280 31.26 -67.86 -0.14
N THR A 281 31.02 -67.68 -1.43
CA THR A 281 29.74 -67.17 -1.96
C THR A 281 28.68 -68.26 -2.11
N LYS A 282 29.05 -69.53 -1.93
CA LYS A 282 28.11 -70.65 -1.94
C LYS A 282 27.40 -70.72 -0.59
N PRO A 283 26.08 -70.50 -0.53
CA PRO A 283 25.39 -70.50 0.76
C PRO A 283 25.45 -71.88 1.40
N MET A 284 25.61 -71.91 2.72
CA MET A 284 25.64 -73.15 3.49
C MET A 284 24.28 -73.86 3.46
N PHE A 285 23.22 -73.06 3.33
CA PHE A 285 21.82 -73.47 3.29
C PHE A 285 21.07 -72.54 2.34
N VAL A 286 20.29 -73.09 1.40
CA VAL A 286 19.37 -72.34 0.52
C VAL A 286 18.01 -73.01 0.49
N GLY A 287 16.96 -72.26 0.79
CA GLY A 287 15.57 -72.61 0.44
C GLY A 287 15.15 -71.83 -0.79
N GLN A 288 14.82 -72.53 -1.88
CA GLN A 288 14.35 -71.91 -3.13
C GLN A 288 13.56 -72.93 -3.96
N GLY A 289 12.42 -72.52 -4.51
CA GLY A 289 11.62 -73.37 -5.41
C GLY A 289 11.20 -74.69 -4.79
N ASP A 290 10.66 -74.64 -3.56
CA ASP A 290 10.22 -75.79 -2.76
C ASP A 290 11.32 -76.83 -2.43
N GLN A 291 12.58 -76.48 -2.66
CA GLN A 291 13.74 -77.34 -2.40
C GLN A 291 14.68 -76.72 -1.36
N ILE A 292 15.30 -77.59 -0.56
CA ILE A 292 16.37 -77.23 0.38
C ILE A 292 17.70 -77.77 -0.17
N PHE A 293 18.66 -76.87 -0.36
CA PHE A 293 20.01 -77.19 -0.76
C PHE A 293 20.97 -76.93 0.42
N MET A 294 21.74 -77.95 0.82
CA MET A 294 22.72 -77.84 1.90
C MET A 294 24.11 -78.22 1.38
N ASN A 295 25.12 -77.41 1.72
CA ASN A 295 26.50 -77.64 1.30
C ASN A 295 27.34 -78.16 2.48
N GLU A 296 27.93 -79.37 2.35
CA GLU A 296 28.91 -79.95 3.30
C GLU A 296 28.47 -79.96 4.78
N VAL A 297 27.33 -80.60 5.06
CA VAL A 297 26.76 -80.66 6.42
C VAL A 297 27.52 -81.65 7.31
N PHE A 298 27.93 -81.19 8.51
CA PHE A 298 28.35 -82.08 9.60
C PHE A 298 27.14 -82.44 10.48
N LEU A 299 26.62 -83.66 10.32
CA LEU A 299 25.47 -84.18 11.08
C LEU A 299 25.98 -85.00 12.26
N LYS A 300 25.53 -84.68 13.48
CA LYS A 300 25.91 -85.43 14.70
C LYS A 300 25.23 -86.80 14.78
N TYR A 301 23.96 -86.89 14.38
CA TYR A 301 23.21 -88.14 14.25
C TYR A 301 22.29 -88.02 13.03
N LEU A 302 22.20 -89.09 12.23
CA LEU A 302 21.21 -89.24 11.19
C LEU A 302 20.36 -90.48 11.54
N THR A 303 19.09 -90.26 11.86
CA THR A 303 18.14 -91.35 12.08
C THR A 303 17.26 -91.46 10.84
N ALA A 304 17.54 -92.45 9.99
CA ALA A 304 16.70 -92.80 8.85
C ALA A 304 15.96 -94.10 9.18
N PRO A 305 14.62 -94.10 9.33
CA PRO A 305 13.84 -95.27 9.75
C PRO A 305 13.99 -96.50 8.84
N THR A 306 14.26 -96.27 7.55
CA THR A 306 14.52 -97.30 6.55
C THR A 306 15.52 -96.76 5.54
N ILE A 307 16.69 -97.39 5.43
CA ILE A 307 17.62 -97.16 4.32
C ILE A 307 17.60 -98.41 3.45
N THR A 308 17.11 -98.29 2.22
CA THR A 308 17.06 -99.39 1.25
C THR A 308 18.17 -99.22 0.21
N SER A 309 19.08 -100.19 0.11
CA SER A 309 20.08 -100.23 -0.98
C SER A 309 19.54 -101.08 -2.13
N GLY A 310 19.54 -100.53 -3.34
CA GLY A 310 19.10 -101.23 -4.56
C GLY A 310 20.20 -102.06 -5.26
N GLY A 311 21.38 -102.22 -4.65
CA GLY A 311 22.49 -103.01 -5.21
C GLY A 311 22.33 -104.53 -4.98
N ASN A 312 22.93 -105.37 -5.84
CA ASN A 312 22.99 -106.82 -5.64
C ASN A 312 24.45 -107.34 -5.72
N PRO A 313 25.08 -107.75 -4.59
CA PRO A 313 24.55 -107.68 -3.23
C PRO A 313 24.56 -106.24 -2.67
N PRO A 314 23.60 -105.88 -1.79
CA PRO A 314 23.59 -104.58 -1.13
C PRO A 314 24.80 -104.47 -0.20
N ALA A 315 25.62 -103.44 -0.39
CA ALA A 315 26.83 -103.22 0.39
C ALA A 315 26.76 -101.86 1.10
N PHE A 316 26.67 -101.93 2.43
CA PHE A 316 27.00 -100.81 3.30
C PHE A 316 28.45 -100.99 3.73
N SER A 317 29.30 -100.00 3.47
CA SER A 317 30.66 -100.00 4.00
C SER A 317 30.88 -98.80 4.90
N LEU A 318 31.43 -99.05 6.09
CA LEU A 318 32.02 -98.01 6.90
C LEU A 318 33.48 -97.86 6.47
N THR A 319 33.84 -96.69 6.00
CA THR A 319 35.25 -96.34 5.75
C THR A 319 36.02 -96.29 7.07
N SER A 320 37.35 -96.42 7.03
CA SER A 320 38.18 -96.40 8.23
C SER A 320 38.15 -95.06 8.98
N ASP A 321 37.70 -93.98 8.34
CA ASP A 321 37.41 -92.67 8.94
C ASP A 321 35.96 -92.51 9.44
N GLY A 322 35.17 -93.60 9.48
CA GLY A 322 33.84 -93.62 10.11
C GLY A 322 32.69 -93.12 9.23
N LYS A 323 32.90 -92.91 7.91
CA LYS A 323 31.83 -92.53 6.99
C LYS A 323 31.10 -93.77 6.47
N LEU A 324 29.77 -93.76 6.59
CA LEU A 324 28.89 -94.75 5.97
C LEU A 324 28.72 -94.45 4.48
N THR A 325 29.13 -95.37 3.61
CA THR A 325 28.89 -95.29 2.17
C THR A 325 27.93 -96.39 1.75
N ALA A 326 26.85 -96.01 1.06
CA ALA A 326 25.93 -96.94 0.42
C ALA A 326 26.01 -96.75 -1.10
N LYS A 327 26.27 -97.83 -1.84
CA LYS A 327 26.22 -97.81 -3.32
C LYS A 327 24.77 -98.02 -3.77
N ASN A 328 24.31 -97.20 -4.73
CA ASN A 328 22.96 -97.23 -5.29
C ASN A 328 21.86 -97.28 -4.21
N ALA A 329 21.94 -96.39 -3.22
CA ALA A 329 20.91 -96.25 -2.20
C ALA A 329 19.80 -95.32 -2.68
N ASP A 330 18.56 -95.74 -2.48
CA ASP A 330 17.40 -94.87 -2.58
C ASP A 330 16.99 -94.50 -1.16
N ILE A 331 17.14 -93.23 -0.81
CA ILE A 331 16.84 -92.71 0.53
C ILE A 331 15.48 -92.02 0.42
N SER A 332 14.42 -92.74 0.79
CA SER A 332 13.08 -92.17 0.96
C SER A 332 12.75 -92.04 2.44
N GLY A 333 12.13 -90.92 2.79
CA GLY A 333 11.60 -90.59 4.12
C GLY A 333 10.22 -90.00 3.97
#